data_AF-A0A7G6X887-F1
#
_entry.id   AF-A0A7G6X887-F1
#
_cell.length_a   1.000
_cell.length_b   1.000
_cell.length_c   1.000
_cell.angle_alpha   90.00
_cell.angle_beta   90.00
_cell.angle_gamma   90.00
#
_symmetry.space_group_name_H-M   'P 1'
#
loop_
_entity.id
_entity.type
_entity.pdbx_description
1 polymer ?
#
loop_
_entity_poly.entity_id
_entity_poly.type
_entity_poly.pdbx_seq_one_letter_code
_entity_poly.pdbx_strand_id
1 'polypeptide(L)'
;MAEPLNVGLVISRAIGLLVRRMVGSSPERLVQTRTGAAQSILTGAGWSPGRRVAVEGYLEAMAREGYEPTVQLEEFLAEYGGLSTSRPAAQGFVEEVFATDPVTAISNTHRNTVGMYEAVTSTALVPIGQAYNGHMVLMMAPDGRFYAGYDSFFFYAGDGAVEMFARLFSGPLDRIPIPDE
;
A
#
# COMPACT_ATOMS: atom_id res chain seq x y z
N MET A 1 -47.02 31.26 -31.50
CA MET A 1 -45.67 31.65 -31.05
C MET A 1 -44.91 30.38 -30.75
N ALA A 2 -43.88 30.06 -31.53
CA ALA A 2 -43.06 28.87 -31.36
C ALA A 2 -41.72 29.28 -30.70
N GLU A 3 -41.37 28.65 -29.58
CA GLU A 3 -40.05 28.80 -28.96
C GLU A 3 -38.97 28.11 -29.82
N PRO A 4 -37.77 28.69 -29.95
CA PRO A 4 -36.68 28.03 -30.64
C PRO A 4 -36.09 26.92 -29.76
N LEU A 5 -36.06 25.70 -30.29
CA LEU A 5 -35.29 24.58 -29.75
C LEU A 5 -33.81 24.97 -29.66
N ASN A 6 -33.29 25.03 -28.43
CA ASN A 6 -31.89 25.32 -28.14
C ASN A 6 -31.01 24.12 -28.53
N VAL A 7 -30.57 24.09 -29.80
CA VAL A 7 -29.70 23.05 -30.39
C VAL A 7 -28.34 22.96 -29.69
N GLY A 8 -27.90 24.00 -28.97
CA GLY A 8 -26.63 24.01 -28.24
C GLY A 8 -26.57 23.05 -27.04
N LEU A 9 -27.70 22.76 -26.41
CA LEU A 9 -27.74 21.94 -25.19
C LEU A 9 -27.69 20.42 -25.48
N VAL A 10 -28.15 20.00 -26.67
CA VAL A 10 -28.19 18.59 -27.06
C VAL A 10 -26.80 18.09 -27.49
N ILE A 11 -26.01 18.93 -28.17
CA ILE A 11 -24.65 18.57 -28.62
C ILE A 11 -23.69 18.49 -27.42
N SER A 12 -23.84 19.37 -26.41
CA SER A 12 -23.01 19.36 -25.20
C SER A 12 -23.22 18.10 -24.34
N ARG A 13 -24.46 17.58 -24.27
CA ARG A 13 -24.73 16.29 -23.60
C ARG A 13 -24.20 15.08 -24.39
N ALA A 14 -24.22 15.11 -25.72
CA ALA A 14 -23.72 14.01 -26.55
C ALA A 14 -22.18 13.90 -26.51
N ILE A 15 -21.46 15.03 -26.50
CA ILE A 15 -20.00 15.06 -26.37
C ILE A 15 -19.56 14.66 -24.95
N GLY A 16 -20.28 15.11 -23.91
CA GLY A 16 -20.05 14.67 -22.53
C GLY A 16 -20.28 13.16 -22.32
N LEU A 17 -21.23 12.56 -23.04
CA LEU A 17 -21.44 11.10 -23.02
C LEU A 17 -20.36 10.33 -23.83
N LEU A 18 -19.85 10.92 -24.92
CA LEU A 18 -18.80 10.29 -25.73
C LEU A 18 -17.42 10.31 -25.04
N VAL A 19 -17.09 11.37 -24.31
CA VAL A 19 -15.82 11.45 -23.56
C VAL A 19 -15.81 10.51 -22.35
N ARG A 20 -16.95 10.35 -21.65
CA ARG A 20 -17.09 9.31 -20.59
C ARG A 20 -16.96 7.88 -21.11
N ARG A 21 -17.16 7.65 -22.41
CA ARG A 21 -17.07 6.33 -23.04
C ARG A 21 -15.65 5.97 -23.50
N MET A 22 -14.73 6.93 -23.55
CA MET A 22 -13.35 6.71 -24.00
C MET A 22 -12.32 6.57 -22.86
N VAL A 23 -12.70 6.88 -21.61
CA VAL A 23 -11.87 6.61 -20.41
C VAL A 23 -12.75 5.95 -19.35
N GLY A 24 -13.28 4.78 -19.67
CA GLY A 24 -14.32 4.09 -18.89
C GLY A 24 -13.86 2.74 -18.36
N SER A 25 -12.70 2.65 -17.72
CA SER A 25 -12.36 1.45 -16.94
C SER A 25 -13.20 1.46 -15.67
N SER A 26 -14.11 0.49 -15.52
CA SER A 26 -14.81 0.23 -14.26
C SER A 26 -13.81 0.22 -13.09
N PRO A 27 -14.15 0.73 -11.89
CA PRO A 27 -13.27 0.67 -10.72
C PRO A 27 -12.67 -0.71 -10.49
N GLU A 28 -13.47 -1.77 -10.66
CA GLU A 28 -13.03 -3.16 -10.56
C GLU A 28 -11.94 -3.52 -11.57
N ARG A 29 -12.07 -3.06 -12.83
CA ARG A 29 -11.06 -3.28 -13.86
C ARG A 29 -9.75 -2.55 -13.55
N LEU A 30 -9.81 -1.36 -12.94
CA LEU A 30 -8.63 -0.62 -12.52
C LEU A 30 -7.91 -1.34 -11.38
N VAL A 31 -8.64 -1.83 -10.37
CA VAL A 31 -8.08 -2.62 -9.27
C VAL A 31 -7.44 -3.91 -9.78
N GLN A 32 -8.13 -4.65 -10.65
CA GLN A 32 -7.59 -5.89 -11.22
C GLN A 32 -6.31 -5.64 -12.04
N THR A 33 -6.30 -4.60 -12.86
CA THR A 33 -5.13 -4.24 -13.68
C THR A 33 -3.94 -3.87 -12.80
N ARG A 34 -4.14 -3.07 -11.75
CA ARG A 34 -3.08 -2.68 -10.80
C ARG A 34 -2.54 -3.89 -10.02
N THR A 35 -3.43 -4.77 -9.57
CA THR A 35 -3.07 -6.00 -8.86
C THR A 35 -2.21 -6.91 -9.74
N GLY A 36 -2.58 -7.11 -11.00
CA GLY A 36 -1.78 -7.89 -11.95
C GLY A 36 -0.39 -7.27 -12.25
N ALA A 37 -0.33 -5.93 -12.36
CA ALA A 37 0.95 -5.23 -12.49
C ALA A 37 1.83 -5.39 -11.24
N ALA A 38 1.26 -5.29 -10.04
CA ALA A 38 1.97 -5.50 -8.78
C ALA A 38 2.53 -6.92 -8.67
N GLN A 39 1.74 -7.94 -9.00
CA GLN A 39 2.20 -9.33 -9.04
C GLN A 39 3.35 -9.52 -10.03
N SER A 40 3.33 -8.82 -11.17
CA SER A 40 4.42 -8.90 -12.16
C SER A 40 5.71 -8.29 -11.62
N ILE A 41 5.62 -7.15 -10.91
CA ILE A 41 6.77 -6.52 -10.24
C ILE A 41 7.32 -7.44 -9.14
N LEU A 42 6.44 -7.98 -8.28
CA LEU A 42 6.83 -8.90 -7.21
C LEU A 42 7.49 -10.16 -7.78
N THR A 43 6.95 -10.72 -8.86
CA THR A 43 7.54 -11.88 -9.55
C THR A 43 8.93 -11.56 -10.08
N GLY A 44 9.13 -10.36 -10.63
CA GLY A 44 10.46 -9.88 -11.04
C GLY A 44 11.45 -9.77 -9.87
N ALA A 45 10.97 -9.54 -8.65
CA ALA A 45 11.76 -9.54 -7.42
C ALA A 45 11.88 -10.94 -6.75
N GLY A 46 11.45 -12.00 -7.42
CA GLY A 46 11.59 -13.38 -6.92
C GLY A 46 10.42 -13.88 -6.06
N TRP A 47 9.29 -13.19 -6.06
CA TRP A 47 8.06 -13.72 -5.47
C TRP A 47 7.40 -14.76 -6.40
N SER A 48 6.73 -15.73 -5.79
CA SER A 48 5.81 -16.65 -6.47
C SER A 48 4.70 -17.04 -5.49
N PRO A 49 3.47 -17.34 -5.95
CA PRO A 49 2.40 -17.81 -5.08
C PRO A 49 2.85 -19.01 -4.23
N GLY A 50 2.65 -18.94 -2.92
CA GLY A 50 3.03 -20.00 -1.99
C GLY A 50 4.54 -20.09 -1.71
N ARG A 51 5.32 -19.05 -2.07
CA ARG A 51 6.70 -18.87 -1.59
C ARG A 51 6.73 -19.01 -0.07
N ARG A 52 7.77 -19.65 0.47
CA ARG A 52 8.01 -19.76 1.91
C ARG A 52 9.47 -19.49 2.21
N VAL A 53 9.75 -18.54 3.09
CA VAL A 53 11.07 -18.28 3.68
C VAL A 53 11.04 -18.56 5.18
N ALA A 54 12.23 -18.77 5.74
CA ALA A 54 12.43 -18.80 7.19
C ALA A 54 12.12 -17.41 7.77
N VAL A 55 11.38 -17.37 8.89
CA VAL A 55 10.87 -16.14 9.51
C VAL A 55 11.25 -16.02 10.98
N GLU A 56 11.89 -17.03 11.55
CA GLU A 56 12.21 -17.11 12.97
C GLU A 56 13.02 -15.88 13.42
N GLY A 57 14.02 -15.47 12.64
CA GLY A 57 14.81 -14.27 12.92
C GLY A 57 14.01 -12.98 12.87
N TYR A 58 12.97 -12.90 12.03
CA TYR A 58 12.06 -11.76 11.97
C TYR A 58 11.16 -11.71 13.21
N LEU A 59 10.57 -12.85 13.57
CA LEU A 59 9.67 -12.96 14.73
C LEU A 59 10.40 -12.70 16.04
N GLU A 60 11.63 -13.20 16.19
CA GLU A 60 12.48 -12.92 17.34
C GLU A 60 12.85 -11.43 17.46
N ALA A 61 13.15 -10.78 16.33
CA ALA A 61 13.42 -9.34 16.30
C ALA A 61 12.19 -8.52 16.71
N MET A 62 11.02 -8.89 16.21
CA MET A 62 9.74 -8.27 16.60
C MET A 62 9.45 -8.42 18.10
N ALA A 63 9.56 -9.64 18.62
CA ALA A 63 9.28 -9.92 20.03
C ALA A 63 10.23 -9.17 20.97
N ARG A 64 11.51 -9.05 20.60
CA ARG A 64 12.51 -8.29 21.37
C ARG A 64 12.15 -6.81 21.53
N GLU A 65 11.46 -6.26 20.53
CA GLU A 65 11.03 -4.86 20.48
C GLU A 65 9.59 -4.67 21.00
N GLY A 66 9.01 -5.72 21.59
CA GLY A 66 7.69 -5.69 22.25
C GLY A 66 6.50 -5.76 21.29
N TYR A 67 6.71 -6.21 20.06
CA TYR A 67 5.62 -6.56 19.16
C TYR A 67 5.16 -8.00 19.42
N GLU A 68 3.87 -8.26 19.19
CA GLU A 68 3.24 -9.57 19.37
C GLU A 68 2.88 -10.15 17.99
N PRO A 69 3.72 -11.03 17.40
CA PRO A 69 3.45 -11.58 16.08
C PRO A 69 2.21 -12.48 16.08
N THR A 70 1.36 -12.33 15.06
CA THR A 70 0.21 -13.20 14.83
C THR A 70 0.53 -14.28 13.80
N VAL A 71 -0.33 -15.31 13.72
CA VAL A 71 -0.25 -16.33 12.66
C VAL A 71 -0.39 -15.68 11.27
N GLN A 72 -1.28 -14.69 11.10
CA GLN A 72 -1.40 -13.99 9.82
C GLN A 72 -0.12 -13.23 9.45
N LEU A 73 0.54 -12.62 10.43
CA LEU A 73 1.81 -11.93 10.21
C LEU A 73 2.91 -12.92 9.81
N GLU A 74 2.99 -14.07 10.48
CA GLU A 74 3.94 -15.13 10.14
C GLU A 74 3.71 -15.63 8.72
N GLU A 75 2.47 -15.89 8.31
CA GLU A 75 2.12 -16.31 6.96
C GLU A 75 2.52 -15.26 5.91
N PHE A 76 2.25 -13.98 6.20
CA PHE A 76 2.68 -12.88 5.34
C PHE A 76 4.20 -12.83 5.21
N LEU A 77 4.94 -12.88 6.32
CA LEU A 77 6.40 -12.83 6.29
C LEU A 77 7.00 -14.06 5.61
N ALA A 78 6.39 -15.24 5.77
CA ALA A 78 6.84 -16.45 5.09
C ALA A 78 6.73 -16.29 3.57
N GLU A 79 5.68 -15.64 3.07
CA GLU A 79 5.49 -15.47 1.64
C GLU A 79 6.26 -14.27 1.06
N TYR A 80 6.28 -13.14 1.76
CA TYR A 80 6.79 -11.87 1.24
C TYR A 80 8.11 -11.41 1.87
N GLY A 81 8.55 -12.02 2.97
CA GLY A 81 9.77 -11.64 3.67
C GLY A 81 11.02 -11.69 2.79
N GLY A 82 11.85 -10.67 2.92
CA GLY A 82 13.10 -10.49 2.17
C GLY A 82 12.92 -10.05 0.71
N LEU A 83 11.68 -9.83 0.24
CA LEU A 83 11.46 -9.24 -1.09
C LEU A 83 11.89 -7.78 -1.09
N SER A 84 12.56 -7.38 -2.17
CA SER A 84 12.92 -5.99 -2.43
C SER A 84 12.70 -5.68 -3.90
N THR A 85 11.98 -4.59 -4.18
CA THR A 85 11.76 -4.07 -5.53
C THR A 85 12.32 -2.67 -5.61
N SER A 86 12.95 -2.31 -6.72
CA SER A 86 13.36 -0.94 -6.99
C SER A 86 12.70 -0.43 -8.26
N ARG A 87 12.42 0.88 -8.31
CA ARG A 87 11.88 1.55 -9.49
C ARG A 87 12.45 2.96 -9.59
N PRO A 88 12.57 3.54 -10.79
CA PRO A 88 12.90 4.96 -10.90
C PRO A 88 11.88 5.84 -10.15
N ALA A 89 12.37 6.79 -9.35
CA ALA A 89 11.50 7.78 -8.72
C ALA A 89 10.75 8.60 -9.79
N ALA A 90 9.53 9.03 -9.48
CA ALA A 90 8.69 9.78 -10.42
C ALA A 90 9.32 11.09 -10.94
N GLN A 91 10.30 11.65 -10.21
CA GLN A 91 10.91 12.96 -10.49
C GLN A 91 12.46 12.93 -10.51
N GLY A 92 13.13 11.78 -10.58
CA GLY A 92 14.59 11.79 -10.42
C GLY A 92 15.37 10.53 -10.80
N PHE A 93 16.67 10.58 -10.48
CA PHE A 93 17.70 9.59 -10.79
C PHE A 93 17.92 8.54 -9.68
N VAL A 94 17.18 8.62 -8.58
CA VAL A 94 17.29 7.69 -7.44
C VAL A 94 16.21 6.64 -7.57
N GLU A 95 16.56 5.37 -7.39
CA GLU A 95 15.57 4.31 -7.33
C GLU A 95 14.81 4.38 -6.00
N GLU A 96 13.49 4.26 -6.05
CA GLU A 96 12.63 4.03 -4.89
C GLU A 96 12.61 2.53 -4.59
N VAL A 97 13.09 2.19 -3.39
CA VAL A 97 13.10 0.83 -2.88
C VAL A 97 11.88 0.59 -2.01
N PHE A 98 11.26 -0.57 -2.24
CA PHE A 98 10.24 -1.16 -1.38
C PHE A 98 10.79 -2.49 -0.91
N ALA A 99 10.84 -2.70 0.40
CA ALA A 99 11.40 -3.91 1.00
C ALA A 99 10.49 -4.44 2.11
N THR A 100 10.21 -5.73 2.07
CA THR A 100 9.58 -6.46 3.17
C THR A 100 10.66 -7.02 4.07
N ASP A 101 11.25 -6.14 4.87
CA ASP A 101 12.26 -6.47 5.87
C ASP A 101 11.87 -5.85 7.22
N PRO A 102 11.25 -6.63 8.12
CA PRO A 102 10.81 -6.12 9.40
C PRO A 102 11.96 -5.70 10.32
N VAL A 103 13.14 -6.32 10.19
CA VAL A 103 14.29 -5.99 11.06
C VAL A 103 14.74 -4.55 10.78
N THR A 104 14.91 -4.22 9.49
CA THR A 104 15.23 -2.85 9.07
C THR A 104 14.08 -1.89 9.39
N ALA A 105 12.82 -2.30 9.16
CA ALA A 105 11.63 -1.50 9.48
C ALA A 105 11.60 -1.04 10.95
N ILE A 106 11.80 -1.99 11.86
CA ILE A 106 11.78 -1.74 13.30
C ILE A 106 13.00 -0.91 13.72
N SER A 107 14.19 -1.21 13.21
CA SER A 107 15.41 -0.46 13.55
C SER A 107 15.33 1.02 13.16
N ASN A 108 14.59 1.37 12.10
CA ASN A 108 14.48 2.75 11.62
C ASN A 108 13.21 3.46 12.13
N THR A 109 12.32 2.75 12.83
CA THR A 109 11.04 3.32 13.28
C THR A 109 10.93 3.27 14.80
N HIS A 110 10.90 4.44 15.43
CA HIS A 110 10.73 4.52 16.88
C HIS A 110 9.37 3.95 17.30
N ARG A 111 9.35 3.18 18.41
CA ARG A 111 8.12 2.58 18.96
C ARG A 111 7.02 3.62 19.24
N ASN A 112 7.41 4.84 19.64
CA ASN A 112 6.48 5.96 19.86
C ASN A 112 5.76 6.37 18.57
N THR A 113 6.45 6.39 17.43
CA THR A 113 5.85 6.68 16.11
C THR A 113 4.78 5.64 15.79
N VAL A 114 5.07 4.35 16.02
CA VAL A 114 4.06 3.29 15.84
C VAL A 114 2.89 3.47 16.82
N GLY A 115 3.16 3.83 18.08
CA GLY A 115 2.13 4.10 19.08
C GLY A 115 1.16 5.21 18.69
N MET A 116 1.62 6.26 18.00
CA MET A 116 0.75 7.30 17.45
C MET A 116 -0.23 6.72 16.41
N TYR A 117 0.25 5.83 15.54
CA TYR A 117 -0.59 5.17 14.54
C TYR A 117 -1.58 4.16 15.15
N GLU A 118 -1.15 3.44 16.17
CA GLU A 118 -2.01 2.52 16.95
C GLU A 118 -3.13 3.29 17.65
N ALA A 119 -2.84 4.48 18.21
CA ALA A 119 -3.85 5.32 18.84
C ALA A 119 -4.94 5.76 17.85
N VAL A 120 -4.54 6.14 16.63
CA VAL A 120 -5.47 6.57 15.58
C VAL A 120 -6.34 5.42 15.06
N THR A 121 -5.80 4.22 14.99
CA THR A 121 -6.50 3.04 14.46
C THR A 121 -7.22 2.22 15.51
N SER A 122 -6.90 2.43 16.80
CA SER A 122 -7.34 1.58 17.91
C SER A 122 -7.01 0.09 17.70
N THR A 123 -5.92 -0.21 16.97
CA THR A 123 -5.41 -1.56 16.78
C THR A 123 -3.90 -1.58 16.96
N ALA A 124 -3.36 -2.70 17.42
CA ALA A 124 -1.92 -2.92 17.43
C ALA A 124 -1.39 -2.96 15.98
N LEU A 125 -0.17 -2.46 15.78
CA LEU A 125 0.48 -2.42 14.47
C LEU A 125 1.91 -2.93 14.58
N VAL A 126 2.31 -3.78 13.64
CA VAL A 126 3.67 -4.32 13.57
C VAL A 126 4.35 -3.84 12.29
N PRO A 127 5.53 -3.19 12.37
CA PRO A 127 6.31 -2.86 11.18
C PRO A 127 6.75 -4.12 10.42
N ILE A 128 6.50 -4.14 9.12
CA ILE A 128 6.76 -5.29 8.24
C ILE A 128 7.76 -4.99 7.13
N GLY A 129 8.09 -3.73 6.92
CA GLY A 129 8.93 -3.29 5.82
C GLY A 129 8.96 -1.78 5.66
N GLN A 130 9.57 -1.34 4.56
CA GLN A 130 9.70 0.06 4.22
C GLN A 130 9.43 0.31 2.74
N ALA A 131 8.96 1.51 2.43
CA ALA A 131 8.79 2.04 1.10
C ALA A 131 9.49 3.39 0.97
N TYR A 132 9.69 3.84 -0.27
CA TYR A 132 10.30 5.14 -0.59
C TYR A 132 11.65 5.34 0.12
N ASN A 133 12.56 4.37 0.00
CA ASN A 133 13.92 4.44 0.57
C ASN A 133 13.96 4.62 2.09
N GLY A 134 13.00 4.02 2.80
CA GLY A 134 12.95 4.05 4.26
C GLY A 134 12.16 5.22 4.84
N HIS A 135 11.68 6.15 4.01
CA HIS A 135 10.86 7.27 4.49
C HIS A 135 9.43 6.87 4.87
N MET A 136 8.96 5.72 4.39
CA MET A 136 7.65 5.20 4.74
C MET A 136 7.80 3.83 5.40
N VAL A 137 7.24 3.68 6.60
CA VAL A 137 7.14 2.39 7.27
C VAL A 137 5.86 1.69 6.84
N LEU A 138 5.97 0.41 6.48
CA LEU A 138 4.83 -0.45 6.18
C LEU A 138 4.50 -1.25 7.44
N MET A 139 3.21 -1.36 7.76
CA MET A 139 2.74 -2.05 8.97
C MET A 139 1.57 -2.96 8.66
N MET A 140 1.40 -3.99 9.49
CA MET A 140 0.29 -4.93 9.44
C MET A 140 -0.44 -4.92 10.79
N ALA A 141 -1.77 -4.92 10.73
CA ALA A 141 -2.62 -5.14 11.89
C ALA A 141 -2.90 -6.65 12.09
N PRO A 142 -3.26 -7.08 13.32
CA PRO A 142 -3.59 -8.48 13.63
C PRO A 142 -4.67 -9.11 12.73
N ASP A 143 -5.58 -8.31 12.18
CA ASP A 143 -6.66 -8.77 11.31
C ASP A 143 -6.26 -8.89 9.83
N GLY A 144 -4.99 -8.63 9.50
CA GLY A 144 -4.46 -8.73 8.15
C GLY A 144 -4.54 -7.44 7.33
N ARG A 145 -5.09 -6.35 7.87
CA ARG A 145 -5.07 -5.05 7.19
C ARG A 145 -3.68 -4.46 7.16
N PHE A 146 -3.38 -3.78 6.06
CA PHE A 146 -2.09 -3.14 5.82
C PHE A 146 -2.21 -1.62 5.95
N TYR A 147 -1.17 -1.03 6.51
CA TYR A 147 -1.07 0.41 6.74
C TYR A 147 0.32 0.91 6.34
N ALA A 148 0.42 2.21 6.10
CA ALA A 148 1.69 2.87 5.84
C ALA A 148 1.78 4.18 6.62
N GLY A 149 2.93 4.42 7.24
CA GLY A 149 3.23 5.65 8.00
C GLY A 149 4.37 6.41 7.37
N TYR A 150 4.24 7.73 7.26
CA TYR A 150 5.27 8.67 6.85
C TYR A 150 5.21 9.84 7.81
N ASP A 151 5.97 9.78 8.91
CA ASP A 151 5.95 10.77 9.99
C ASP A 151 4.51 11.17 10.40
N SER A 152 4.08 12.39 10.08
CA SER A 152 2.75 12.97 10.37
C SER A 152 1.64 12.54 9.39
N PHE A 153 1.91 11.59 8.50
CA PHE A 153 0.93 11.02 7.59
C PHE A 153 0.77 9.53 7.86
N PHE A 154 -0.47 9.07 7.88
CA PHE A 154 -0.81 7.68 8.05
C PHE A 154 -1.86 7.28 7.04
N PHE A 155 -1.76 6.06 6.53
CA PHE A 155 -2.56 5.60 5.41
C PHE A 155 -3.05 4.19 5.61
N TYR A 156 -4.27 3.93 5.15
CA TYR A 156 -4.74 2.58 4.88
C TYR A 156 -4.21 2.12 3.51
N ALA A 157 -3.59 0.94 3.48
CA ALA A 157 -2.90 0.41 2.32
C ALA A 157 -3.60 -0.81 1.69
N GLY A 158 -4.59 -1.43 2.35
CA GLY A 158 -5.42 -2.49 1.75
C GLY A 158 -5.73 -3.64 2.70
N ASP A 159 -6.57 -4.57 2.24
CA ASP A 159 -6.99 -5.76 2.99
C ASP A 159 -6.11 -7.00 2.67
N GLY A 160 -5.15 -6.87 1.75
CA GLY A 160 -4.28 -7.95 1.34
C GLY A 160 -2.94 -7.45 0.79
N ALA A 161 -1.92 -8.31 0.86
CA ALA A 161 -0.55 -7.97 0.47
C ALA A 161 -0.44 -7.45 -0.97
N VAL A 162 -1.05 -8.15 -1.93
CA VAL A 162 -1.00 -7.75 -3.35
C VAL A 162 -1.70 -6.42 -3.58
N GLU A 163 -2.82 -6.18 -2.88
CA GLU A 163 -3.51 -4.88 -2.94
C GLU A 163 -2.62 -3.77 -2.37
N MET A 164 -1.99 -4.00 -1.21
CA MET A 164 -1.02 -3.08 -0.60
C MET A 164 0.07 -2.70 -1.60
N PHE A 165 0.75 -3.67 -2.20
CA PHE A 165 1.77 -3.40 -3.20
C PHE A 165 1.21 -2.67 -4.42
N ALA A 166 0.03 -3.04 -4.91
CA ALA A 166 -0.62 -2.38 -6.04
C ALA A 166 -0.91 -0.89 -5.76
N ARG A 167 -1.35 -0.57 -4.54
CA ARG A 167 -1.57 0.81 -4.10
C ARG A 167 -0.25 1.56 -3.94
N LEU A 168 0.76 0.96 -3.31
CA LEU A 168 2.09 1.57 -3.15
C LEU A 168 2.76 1.88 -4.50
N PHE A 169 2.65 0.98 -5.48
CA PHE A 169 3.31 1.16 -6.78
C PHE A 169 2.58 2.14 -7.69
N SER A 170 1.25 2.21 -7.63
CA SER A 170 0.48 2.83 -8.72
C SER A 170 -0.88 3.42 -8.32
N GLY A 171 -1.24 3.35 -7.04
CA GLY A 171 -2.53 3.78 -6.54
C GLY A 171 -2.43 4.97 -5.58
N PRO A 172 -3.55 5.67 -5.35
CA PRO A 172 -3.66 6.53 -4.19
C PRO A 172 -3.67 5.68 -2.92
N LEU A 173 -3.11 6.23 -1.85
CA LEU A 173 -3.28 5.71 -0.50
C LEU A 173 -4.37 6.51 0.21
N ASP A 174 -5.22 5.82 0.97
CA ASP A 174 -6.31 6.46 1.71
C ASP A 174 -5.75 7.04 3.01
N ARG A 175 -5.63 8.36 3.07
CA ARG A 175 -5.07 9.05 4.24
C ARG A 175 -6.02 8.93 5.44
N ILE A 176 -5.45 8.55 6.57
CA ILE A 176 -6.08 8.57 7.88
C ILE A 176 -5.53 9.81 8.63
N PRO A 177 -6.40 10.73 9.09
CA PRO A 177 -5.97 11.87 9.88
C PRO A 177 -5.32 11.42 11.19
N ILE A 178 -4.17 12.01 11.53
CA ILE A 178 -3.60 11.94 12.87
C ILE A 178 -4.03 13.23 13.59
N PRO A 179 -4.67 13.15 14.76
CA PRO A 179 -5.01 14.33 15.55
C PRO A 179 -3.75 15.15 15.86
N ASP A 180 -3.86 16.47 15.82
CA ASP A 180 -2.83 17.35 16.37
C ASP A 180 -2.75 17.11 17.89
N GLU A 181 -1.53 17.08 18.44
CA GLU A 181 -1.27 16.88 19.89
C GLU A 181 -1.98 17.91 20.79
#